data_AF-A0A845XB58-F1
#
_entry.id   AF-A0A845XB58-F1
#
_cell.length_a   1.000
_cell.length_b   1.000
_cell.length_c   1.000
_cell.angle_alpha   90.00
_cell.angle_beta   90.00
_cell.angle_gamma   90.00
#
_symmetry.space_group_name_H-M   'P 1'
#
loop_
_entity.id
_entity.type
_entity.pdbx_description
1 polymer ?
#
loop_
_entity_poly.entity_id
_entity_poly.type
_entity_poly.pdbx_seq_one_letter_code
_entity_poly.pdbx_strand_id
1 'polypeptide(L)'
;MAINICEHERWAVSDRALNETYQALYPNLAKPQQAQIIRAQQAWVRFRDAECELYSSYAEGGSMQPMLRSGCMANLTDDRTAELARYQAGQLPYGPYGTNRDQGNVERVSLHLYEALQVSISEHRQDKLLSSQVAWAEYRNAVCAFEHDFSDQPAGSIDCSVRLTEERIGQFVDYLQDYY
;
A
#
# COMPACT_ATOMS: atom_id res chain seq x y z
N MET A 1 -4.36 28.23 7.83
CA MET A 1 -3.12 27.88 7.10
C MET A 1 -2.07 27.14 7.96
N ALA A 2 -2.24 27.00 9.29
CA ALA A 2 -1.26 26.25 10.12
C ALA A 2 -1.45 24.72 10.11
N ILE A 3 -2.66 24.21 9.83
CA ILE A 3 -2.96 22.78 9.95
C ILE A 3 -2.32 21.93 8.83
N ASN A 4 -2.21 22.45 7.61
CA ASN A 4 -1.63 21.72 6.47
C ASN A 4 -0.10 21.56 6.57
N ILE A 5 0.57 22.42 7.36
CA ILE A 5 2.04 22.44 7.48
C ILE A 5 2.54 21.23 8.25
N CYS A 6 1.83 20.82 9.31
CA CYS A 6 2.23 19.69 10.15
C CYS A 6 2.24 18.35 9.38
N GLU A 7 1.24 18.09 8.54
CA GLU A 7 1.18 16.84 7.77
C GLU A 7 2.21 16.79 6.65
N HIS A 8 2.51 17.93 6.02
CA HIS A 8 3.58 17.98 5.02
C HIS A 8 4.96 17.73 5.65
N GLU A 9 5.24 18.33 6.80
CA GLU A 9 6.47 18.08 7.56
C GLU A 9 6.56 16.63 8.03
N ARG A 10 5.45 16.06 8.52
CA ARG A 10 5.37 14.64 8.87
C ARG A 10 5.72 13.75 7.68
N TRP A 11 5.13 13.99 6.51
CA TRP A 11 5.45 13.21 5.32
C TRP A 11 6.94 13.30 4.95
N ALA A 12 7.56 14.47 5.06
CA ALA A 12 9.00 14.61 4.80
C ALA A 12 9.88 13.80 5.78
N VAL A 13 9.43 13.63 7.03
CA VAL A 13 10.10 12.75 8.01
C VAL A 13 9.92 11.28 7.62
N SER A 14 8.70 10.86 7.29
CA SER A 14 8.41 9.48 6.85
C SER A 14 9.20 9.11 5.59
N ASP A 15 9.25 9.99 4.59
CA ASP A 15 9.98 9.74 3.33
C ASP A 15 11.50 9.61 3.56
N ARG A 16 12.05 10.37 4.52
CA ARG A 16 13.45 10.21 4.92
C ARG A 16 13.69 8.84 5.55
N ALA A 17 12.84 8.43 6.50
CA ALA A 17 12.96 7.14 7.17
C ALA A 17 12.86 5.97 6.18
N LEU A 18 11.94 6.05 5.21
CA LEU A 18 11.81 5.09 4.12
C LEU A 18 13.11 4.97 3.33
N ASN A 19 13.66 6.10 2.87
CA ASN A 19 14.87 6.12 2.06
C ASN A 19 16.09 5.60 2.83
N GLU A 20 16.25 5.96 4.10
CA GLU A 20 17.31 5.45 4.98
C GLU A 20 17.20 3.93 5.15
N THR A 21 15.99 3.42 5.41
CA THR A 21 15.73 1.98 5.58
C THR A 21 15.99 1.22 4.28
N TYR A 22 15.53 1.76 3.13
CA TYR A 22 15.80 1.19 1.82
C TYR A 22 17.29 1.11 1.50
N GLN A 23 18.05 2.18 1.78
CA GLN A 23 19.49 2.22 1.56
C GLN A 23 20.25 1.25 2.47
N ALA A 24 19.75 0.99 3.68
CA ALA A 24 20.31 -0.01 4.58
C ALA A 24 19.98 -1.45 4.15
N LEU A 25 18.78 -1.69 3.60
CA LEU A 25 18.35 -3.00 3.11
C LEU A 25 19.07 -3.41 1.82
N TYR A 26 19.05 -2.54 0.80
CA TYR A 26 19.45 -2.85 -0.58
C TYR A 26 20.82 -3.54 -0.74
N PRO A 27 21.93 -3.09 -0.12
CA PRO A 27 23.24 -3.71 -0.30
C PRO A 27 23.35 -5.12 0.29
N ASN A 28 22.43 -5.49 1.20
CA ASN A 28 22.42 -6.79 1.86
C ASN A 28 21.61 -7.85 1.11
N LEU A 29 20.95 -7.49 0.02
CA LEU A 29 20.15 -8.40 -0.81
C LEU A 29 21.00 -9.09 -1.88
N ALA A 30 20.62 -10.32 -2.23
CA ALA A 30 21.19 -11.01 -3.39
C ALA A 30 20.82 -10.27 -4.69
N LYS A 31 21.63 -10.43 -5.75
CA LYS A 31 21.41 -9.71 -7.03
C LYS A 31 20.00 -9.86 -7.62
N PRO A 32 19.36 -11.05 -7.64
CA PRO A 32 17.97 -11.17 -8.12
C PRO A 32 16.99 -10.37 -7.27
N GLN A 33 17.14 -10.45 -5.94
CA GLN A 33 16.32 -9.72 -4.96
C GLN A 33 16.48 -8.20 -5.08
N GLN A 34 17.68 -7.70 -5.40
CA GLN A 34 17.91 -6.28 -5.67
C GLN A 34 17.06 -5.76 -6.84
N ALA A 35 17.00 -6.52 -7.94
CA ALA A 35 16.18 -6.15 -9.09
C ALA A 35 14.67 -6.24 -8.81
N GLN A 36 14.25 -7.15 -7.93
CA GLN A 36 12.86 -7.29 -7.51
C GLN A 36 12.44 -6.18 -6.55
N ILE A 37 13.26 -5.86 -5.54
CA ILE A 37 12.92 -4.81 -4.58
C ILE A 37 12.86 -3.42 -5.25
N ILE A 38 13.70 -3.16 -6.26
CA ILE A 38 13.59 -1.95 -7.08
C ILE A 38 12.22 -1.87 -7.76
N ARG A 39 11.79 -2.97 -8.39
CA ARG A 39 10.48 -3.05 -9.06
C ARG A 39 9.33 -2.87 -8.08
N ALA A 40 9.40 -3.53 -6.92
CA ALA A 40 8.44 -3.38 -5.84
C ALA A 40 8.35 -1.94 -5.33
N GLN A 41 9.50 -1.28 -5.14
CA GLN A 41 9.54 0.11 -4.66
C GLN A 41 8.99 1.10 -5.70
N GLN A 42 9.28 0.91 -6.98
CA GLN A 42 8.71 1.72 -8.05
C GLN A 42 7.19 1.53 -8.17
N ALA A 43 6.71 0.29 -8.06
CA ALA A 43 5.28 0.00 -8.06
C ALA A 43 4.58 0.57 -6.81
N TRP A 44 5.24 0.51 -5.65
CA TRP A 44 4.76 1.12 -4.42
C TRP A 44 4.57 2.64 -4.56
N VAL A 45 5.54 3.36 -5.14
CA VAL A 45 5.40 4.81 -5.36
C VAL A 45 4.17 5.11 -6.22
N ARG A 46 3.96 4.36 -7.31
CA ARG A 46 2.77 4.53 -8.17
C ARG A 46 1.48 4.27 -7.40
N PHE A 47 1.44 3.20 -6.61
CA PHE A 47 0.30 2.88 -5.76
C PHE A 47 0.03 3.98 -4.74
N ARG A 48 1.04 4.40 -3.96
CA ARG A 48 0.93 5.47 -2.96
C ARG A 48 0.36 6.75 -3.57
N ASP A 49 0.92 7.18 -4.70
CA ASP A 49 0.52 8.43 -5.32
C ASP A 49 -0.93 8.37 -5.82
N ALA A 50 -1.33 7.26 -6.46
CA ALA A 50 -2.70 7.04 -6.94
C ALA A 50 -3.70 6.88 -5.78
N GLU A 51 -3.32 6.15 -4.72
CA GLU A 51 -4.15 5.96 -3.53
C GLU A 51 -4.37 7.28 -2.79
N CYS A 52 -3.33 8.08 -2.62
CA CYS A 52 -3.46 9.37 -1.93
C CYS A 52 -4.18 10.42 -2.78
N GLU A 53 -4.17 10.29 -4.10
CA GLU A 53 -5.05 11.07 -4.98
C GLU A 53 -6.52 10.67 -4.78
N LEU A 54 -6.83 9.36 -4.77
CA LEU A 54 -8.18 8.86 -4.45
C LEU A 54 -8.65 9.32 -3.06
N TYR A 55 -7.84 9.10 -2.03
CA TYR A 55 -8.18 9.44 -0.65
C TYR A 55 -8.49 10.93 -0.50
N SER A 56 -7.58 11.78 -0.97
CA SER A 56 -7.72 13.24 -0.83
C SER A 56 -8.82 13.84 -1.72
N SER A 57 -9.28 13.12 -2.75
CA SER A 57 -10.39 13.56 -3.61
C SER A 57 -11.72 13.71 -2.87
N TYR A 58 -11.85 13.22 -1.63
CA TYR A 58 -12.98 13.54 -0.76
C TYR A 58 -13.16 15.04 -0.52
N ALA A 59 -12.05 15.78 -0.43
CA ALA A 59 -12.07 17.22 -0.22
C ALA A 59 -11.65 17.99 -1.48
N GLU A 60 -11.81 17.41 -2.68
CA GLU A 60 -11.25 17.95 -3.93
C GLU A 60 -11.65 19.42 -4.17
N GLY A 61 -10.65 20.25 -4.46
CA GLY A 61 -10.82 21.71 -4.62
C GLY A 61 -11.00 22.48 -3.30
N GLY A 62 -11.17 21.79 -2.18
CA GLY A 62 -11.30 22.35 -0.85
C GLY A 62 -9.95 22.57 -0.13
N SER A 63 -9.97 23.39 0.92
CA SER A 63 -8.76 23.73 1.68
C SER A 63 -8.16 22.57 2.50
N MET A 64 -8.93 21.50 2.72
CA MET A 64 -8.49 20.28 3.43
C MET A 64 -7.76 19.27 2.54
N GLN A 65 -7.95 19.31 1.21
CA GLN A 65 -7.36 18.34 0.29
C GLN A 65 -5.84 18.18 0.47
N PRO A 66 -5.02 19.25 0.59
CA PRO A 66 -3.58 19.10 0.75
C PRO A 66 -3.20 18.39 2.05
N MET A 67 -3.91 18.65 3.15
CA MET A 67 -3.68 17.99 4.43
C MET A 67 -4.00 16.50 4.34
N LEU A 68 -5.16 16.13 3.78
CA LEU A 68 -5.56 14.74 3.60
C LEU A 68 -4.55 13.99 2.71
N ARG A 69 -4.09 14.64 1.64
CA ARG A 69 -3.08 14.06 0.75
C ARG A 69 -1.76 13.84 1.49
N SER A 70 -1.25 14.85 2.20
CA SER A 70 0.00 14.71 2.96
C SER A 70 -0.09 13.66 4.06
N GLY A 71 -1.20 13.59 4.80
CA GLY A 71 -1.41 12.58 5.83
C GLY A 71 -1.47 11.17 5.26
N CYS A 72 -2.15 10.97 4.12
CA CYS A 72 -2.12 9.68 3.41
C CYS A 72 -0.70 9.31 2.98
N MET A 73 0.03 10.26 2.38
CA MET A 73 1.40 10.02 1.91
C MET A 73 2.32 9.62 3.06
N ALA A 74 2.17 10.25 4.24
CA ALA A 74 2.90 9.88 5.44
C ALA A 74 2.52 8.47 5.92
N ASN A 75 1.23 8.16 6.07
CA ASN A 75 0.76 6.85 6.55
C ASN A 75 1.28 5.69 5.68
N LEU A 76 1.07 5.74 4.37
CA LEU A 76 1.52 4.69 3.46
C LEU A 76 3.05 4.58 3.40
N THR A 77 3.76 5.67 3.67
CA THR A 77 5.23 5.68 3.74
C THR A 77 5.73 5.07 5.05
N ASP A 78 5.05 5.31 6.17
CA ASP A 78 5.35 4.69 7.46
C ASP A 78 5.15 3.16 7.37
N ASP A 79 4.03 2.72 6.80
CA ASP A 79 3.71 1.29 6.62
C ASP A 79 4.77 0.60 5.75
N ARG A 80 5.14 1.22 4.63
CA ARG A 80 6.19 0.69 3.75
C ARG A 80 7.54 0.65 4.44
N THR A 81 7.86 1.65 5.24
CA THR A 81 9.11 1.67 6.03
C THR A 81 9.15 0.51 7.01
N ALA A 82 8.04 0.20 7.67
CA ALA A 82 7.92 -0.95 8.56
C ALA A 82 8.13 -2.29 7.82
N GLU A 83 7.56 -2.45 6.61
CA GLU A 83 7.82 -3.62 5.77
C GLU A 83 9.31 -3.76 5.41
N LEU A 84 9.93 -2.67 4.94
CA LEU A 84 11.36 -2.67 4.57
C LEU A 84 12.26 -3.00 5.76
N ALA A 85 11.90 -2.52 6.95
CA ALA A 85 12.62 -2.83 8.20
C ALA A 85 12.51 -4.31 8.58
N ARG A 86 11.38 -4.98 8.27
CA ARG A 86 11.26 -6.44 8.44
C ARG A 86 12.20 -7.19 7.52
N TYR A 87 12.26 -6.81 6.24
CA TYR A 87 13.22 -7.41 5.31
C TYR A 87 14.66 -7.16 5.76
N GLN A 88 14.96 -5.97 6.28
CA GLN A 88 16.29 -5.67 6.80
C GLN A 88 16.67 -6.57 7.99
N ALA A 89 15.68 -6.95 8.81
CA ALA A 89 15.84 -7.91 9.90
C ALA A 89 15.80 -9.39 9.44
N GLY A 90 15.75 -9.67 8.12
CA GLY A 90 15.66 -11.03 7.59
C GLY A 90 14.30 -11.69 7.80
N GLN A 91 13.24 -10.90 7.98
CA GLN A 91 11.89 -11.35 8.30
C GLN A 91 10.90 -10.97 7.19
N LEU A 92 9.91 -11.82 6.95
CA LEU A 92 8.73 -11.44 6.17
C LEU A 92 7.70 -10.73 7.07
N PRO A 93 6.96 -9.73 6.56
CA PRO A 93 5.82 -9.16 7.26
C PRO A 93 4.74 -10.25 7.48
N TYR A 94 4.24 -10.36 8.71
CA TYR A 94 3.13 -11.26 9.03
C TYR A 94 1.80 -10.54 8.84
N GLY A 95 0.82 -11.23 8.24
CA GLY A 95 -0.55 -10.74 8.16
C GLY A 95 -1.25 -10.84 9.52
N PRO A 96 -2.27 -10.00 9.78
CA PRO A 96 -3.00 -10.00 11.06
C PRO A 96 -3.81 -11.28 11.29
N TYR A 97 -4.14 -12.05 10.25
CA TYR A 97 -5.00 -13.23 10.37
C TYR A 97 -4.24 -14.55 10.23
N GLY A 98 -4.18 -15.30 11.33
CA GLY A 98 -3.57 -16.62 11.40
C GLY A 98 -4.41 -17.71 10.71
N THR A 99 -3.74 -18.50 9.87
CA THR A 99 -4.00 -19.92 9.56
C THR A 99 -5.29 -20.38 8.83
N ASN A 100 -6.28 -19.53 8.55
CA ASN A 100 -7.41 -19.92 7.66
C ASN A 100 -7.20 -19.42 6.22
N ARG A 101 -6.30 -20.11 5.51
CA ARG A 101 -5.76 -19.73 4.20
C ARG A 101 -6.69 -20.05 3.02
N ASP A 102 -7.80 -19.34 2.86
CA ASP A 102 -8.54 -19.35 1.60
C ASP A 102 -8.25 -18.09 0.79
N GLN A 103 -7.15 -18.12 0.02
CA GLN A 103 -6.80 -17.05 -0.93
C GLN A 103 -7.97 -16.72 -1.87
N GLY A 104 -8.75 -17.73 -2.28
CA GLY A 104 -9.89 -17.55 -3.16
C GLY A 104 -11.05 -16.79 -2.50
N ASN A 105 -11.12 -16.77 -1.17
CA ASN A 105 -12.10 -15.98 -0.43
C ASN A 105 -11.70 -14.49 -0.37
N VAL A 106 -10.47 -14.18 0.04
CA VAL A 106 -10.03 -12.78 0.19
C VAL A 106 -10.02 -12.02 -1.15
N GLU A 107 -9.58 -12.66 -2.24
CA GLU A 107 -9.61 -12.02 -3.56
C GLU A 107 -11.05 -11.72 -4.02
N ARG A 108 -11.98 -12.64 -3.75
CA ARG A 108 -13.40 -12.44 -4.08
C ARG A 108 -14.03 -11.34 -3.25
N VAL A 109 -13.73 -11.28 -1.95
CA VAL A 109 -14.20 -10.21 -1.07
C VAL A 109 -13.66 -8.86 -1.53
N SER A 110 -12.36 -8.78 -1.84
CA SER A 110 -11.75 -7.55 -2.36
C SER A 110 -12.42 -7.08 -3.66
N LEU A 111 -12.69 -7.99 -4.60
CA LEU A 111 -13.38 -7.67 -5.85
C LEU A 111 -14.81 -7.16 -5.59
N HIS A 112 -15.56 -7.84 -4.72
CA HIS A 112 -16.92 -7.44 -4.42
C HIS A 112 -17.00 -6.04 -3.78
N LEU A 113 -16.08 -5.73 -2.86
CA LEU A 113 -15.98 -4.40 -2.25
C LEU A 113 -15.59 -3.33 -3.26
N TYR A 114 -14.68 -3.64 -4.18
CA TYR A 114 -14.32 -2.74 -5.28
C TYR A 114 -15.54 -2.42 -6.16
N GLU A 115 -16.29 -3.44 -6.58
CA GLU A 115 -17.53 -3.25 -7.38
C GLU A 115 -18.58 -2.43 -6.62
N ALA A 116 -18.75 -2.69 -5.32
CA ALA A 116 -19.65 -1.93 -4.45
C ALA A 116 -19.22 -0.45 -4.35
N LEU A 117 -17.93 -0.18 -4.18
CA LEU A 117 -17.38 1.18 -4.17
C LEU A 117 -17.59 1.88 -5.50
N GLN A 118 -17.31 1.22 -6.63
CA GLN A 118 -17.47 1.81 -7.96
C GLN A 118 -18.86 2.42 -8.17
N VAL A 119 -19.92 1.73 -7.74
CA VAL A 119 -21.30 2.21 -7.89
C VAL A 119 -21.76 3.16 -6.79
N SER A 120 -21.00 3.29 -5.70
CA SER A 120 -21.34 4.12 -4.54
C SER A 120 -20.66 5.50 -4.56
N ILE A 121 -19.62 5.69 -5.37
CA ILE A 121 -18.88 6.96 -5.48
C ILE A 121 -19.22 7.73 -6.75
N SER A 122 -18.97 9.05 -6.75
CA SER A 122 -19.15 9.91 -7.92
C SER A 122 -18.29 9.45 -9.10
N GLU A 123 -18.77 9.64 -10.33
CA GLU A 123 -18.06 9.32 -11.59
C GLU A 123 -16.62 9.86 -11.61
N HIS A 124 -16.42 11.12 -11.19
CA HIS A 124 -15.08 11.76 -11.09
C HIS A 124 -14.09 11.05 -10.14
N ARG A 125 -14.59 10.23 -9.22
CA ARG A 125 -13.78 9.43 -8.29
C ARG A 125 -13.62 7.98 -8.75
N GLN A 126 -14.45 7.50 -9.68
CA GLN A 126 -14.36 6.14 -10.21
C GLN A 126 -13.04 5.93 -10.95
N ASP A 127 -12.60 6.90 -11.75
CA ASP A 127 -11.30 6.83 -12.44
C ASP A 127 -10.12 6.79 -11.46
N LYS A 128 -10.21 7.54 -10.36
CA LYS A 128 -9.19 7.54 -9.29
C LYS A 128 -9.18 6.21 -8.55
N LEU A 129 -10.35 5.63 -8.29
CA LEU A 129 -10.49 4.31 -7.68
C LEU A 129 -9.88 3.21 -8.57
N LEU A 130 -10.17 3.26 -9.87
CA LEU A 130 -9.58 2.35 -10.85
C LEU A 130 -8.06 2.50 -10.93
N SER A 131 -7.55 3.74 -11.02
CA SER A 131 -6.11 4.03 -11.05
C SER A 131 -5.40 3.47 -9.82
N SER A 132 -5.94 3.74 -8.63
CA SER A 132 -5.45 3.20 -7.38
C SER A 132 -5.45 1.66 -7.38
N GLN A 133 -6.54 1.04 -7.83
CA GLN A 133 -6.68 -0.42 -7.82
C GLN A 133 -5.70 -1.12 -8.79
N VAL A 134 -5.50 -0.56 -9.98
CA VAL A 134 -4.53 -1.09 -10.94
C VAL A 134 -3.11 -0.95 -10.40
N ALA A 135 -2.76 0.22 -9.86
CA ALA A 135 -1.45 0.45 -9.26
C ALA A 135 -1.20 -0.45 -8.04
N TRP A 136 -2.21 -0.69 -7.22
CA TRP A 136 -2.16 -1.64 -6.11
C TRP A 136 -1.89 -3.07 -6.60
N ALA A 137 -2.57 -3.52 -7.66
CA ALA A 137 -2.35 -4.86 -8.19
C ALA A 137 -0.91 -5.04 -8.72
N GLU A 138 -0.34 -4.03 -9.37
CA GLU A 138 1.08 -4.02 -9.76
C GLU A 138 2.01 -4.09 -8.55
N TYR A 139 1.74 -3.27 -7.53
CA TYR A 139 2.50 -3.24 -6.28
C TYR A 139 2.50 -4.60 -5.60
N ARG A 140 1.32 -5.19 -5.39
CA ARG A 140 1.15 -6.51 -4.79
C ARG A 140 1.93 -7.58 -5.53
N ASN A 141 1.79 -7.63 -6.86
CA ASN A 141 2.49 -8.62 -7.67
C ASN A 141 4.01 -8.46 -7.59
N ALA A 142 4.52 -7.22 -7.58
CA ALA A 142 5.94 -6.95 -7.47
C ALA A 142 6.51 -7.30 -6.08
N VAL A 143 5.76 -7.01 -5.00
CA VAL A 143 6.16 -7.39 -3.63
C VAL A 143 6.14 -8.90 -3.46
N CYS A 144 5.08 -9.60 -3.89
CA CYS A 144 5.01 -11.05 -3.71
C CYS A 144 6.06 -11.79 -4.55
N ALA A 145 6.45 -11.26 -5.70
CA ALA A 145 7.60 -11.78 -6.45
C ALA A 145 8.92 -11.61 -5.69
N PHE A 146 9.11 -10.49 -4.98
CA PHE A 146 10.27 -10.29 -4.11
C PHE A 146 10.23 -11.24 -2.90
N GLU A 147 9.10 -11.32 -2.20
CA GLU A 147 8.96 -12.14 -0.98
C GLU A 147 9.09 -13.64 -1.24
N HIS A 148 8.67 -14.11 -2.42
CA HIS A 148 8.86 -15.49 -2.86
C HIS A 148 10.33 -15.90 -2.88
N ASP A 149 11.20 -15.03 -3.40
CA ASP A 149 12.64 -15.28 -3.49
C ASP A 149 13.41 -14.81 -2.24
N PHE A 150 12.74 -14.11 -1.33
CA PHE A 150 13.32 -13.62 -0.07
C PHE A 150 13.35 -14.69 1.03
N SER A 151 12.38 -15.62 1.01
CA SER A 151 12.26 -16.69 2.00
C SER A 151 12.37 -18.06 1.34
N ASP A 152 13.12 -18.97 1.97
CA ASP A 152 13.19 -20.38 1.55
C ASP A 152 11.87 -21.15 1.80
N GLN A 153 10.81 -20.48 2.27
CA GLN A 153 9.51 -21.09 2.56
C GLN A 153 8.55 -21.02 1.36
N PRO A 154 8.03 -22.16 0.88
CA PRO A 154 7.10 -22.21 -0.25
C PRO A 154 5.77 -21.48 0.01
N ALA A 155 5.41 -21.22 1.28
CA ALA A 155 4.20 -20.49 1.66
C ALA A 155 4.32 -18.97 1.51
N GLY A 156 5.53 -18.41 1.40
CA GLY A 156 5.76 -16.96 1.43
C GLY A 156 5.00 -16.18 0.36
N SER A 157 4.86 -16.73 -0.86
CA SER A 157 4.11 -16.07 -1.93
C SER A 157 2.59 -16.07 -1.71
N ILE A 158 2.04 -17.11 -1.08
CA ILE A 158 0.60 -17.21 -0.77
C ILE A 158 0.28 -16.32 0.43
N ASP A 159 1.15 -16.32 1.43
CA ASP A 159 0.98 -15.50 2.63
C ASP A 159 1.08 -14.00 2.27
N CYS A 160 1.94 -13.62 1.32
CA CYS A 160 2.03 -12.27 0.78
C CYS A 160 0.72 -11.82 0.11
N SER A 161 0.18 -12.63 -0.82
CA SER A 161 -0.99 -12.22 -1.59
C SER A 161 -2.22 -12.09 -0.70
N VAL A 162 -2.39 -12.99 0.28
CA VAL A 162 -3.46 -12.92 1.28
C VAL A 162 -3.32 -11.66 2.13
N ARG A 163 -2.16 -11.45 2.76
CA ARG A 163 -1.91 -10.29 3.64
C ARG A 163 -2.20 -8.96 2.94
N LEU A 164 -1.60 -8.73 1.78
CA LEU A 164 -1.79 -7.47 1.05
C LEU A 164 -3.24 -7.29 0.59
N THR A 165 -3.94 -8.38 0.26
CA THR A 165 -5.37 -8.33 -0.13
C THR A 165 -6.27 -8.03 1.07
N GLU A 166 -5.95 -8.55 2.25
CA GLU A 166 -6.66 -8.21 3.50
C GLU A 166 -6.46 -6.74 3.89
N GLU A 167 -5.24 -6.20 3.76
CA GLU A 167 -4.98 -4.77 3.95
C GLU A 167 -5.82 -3.93 2.97
N ARG A 168 -5.91 -4.35 1.70
CA ARG A 168 -6.72 -3.67 0.70
C ARG A 168 -8.22 -3.74 0.99
N ILE A 169 -8.70 -4.87 1.50
CA ILE A 169 -10.08 -5.01 1.99
C ILE A 169 -10.35 -3.99 3.10
N GLY A 170 -9.44 -3.84 4.05
CA GLY A 170 -9.53 -2.84 5.12
C GLY A 170 -9.72 -1.43 4.56
N GLN A 171 -8.87 -1.02 3.61
CA GLN A 171 -8.97 0.28 2.95
C GLN A 171 -10.34 0.48 2.26
N PHE A 172 -10.84 -0.55 1.58
CA PHE A 172 -12.16 -0.47 0.95
C PHE A 172 -13.32 -0.39 1.94
N VAL A 173 -13.22 -1.08 3.06
CA VAL A 173 -14.21 -0.98 4.15
C VAL A 173 -14.22 0.42 4.73
N ASP A 174 -13.04 1.00 4.99
CA ASP A 174 -12.92 2.37 5.51
C ASP A 174 -13.57 3.37 4.53
N TYR A 175 -13.31 3.24 3.22
CA TYR A 175 -13.98 4.07 2.23
C TYR A 175 -15.49 3.94 2.25
N LEU A 176 -16.04 2.74 2.42
CA LEU A 176 -17.49 2.54 2.50
C LEU A 176 -18.09 3.12 3.79
N GLN A 177 -17.36 3.13 4.90
CA GLN A 177 -17.84 3.69 6.16
C GLN A 177 -17.94 5.22 6.13
N ASP A 178 -17.06 5.91 5.39
CA ASP A 178 -17.12 7.36 5.20
C ASP A 178 -18.36 7.84 4.40
N TYR A 179 -19.15 6.92 3.82
CA TYR A 179 -20.39 7.21 3.10
C TYR A 179 -21.69 7.01 3.92
N TYR A 180 -21.61 6.56 5.19
CA TYR A 180 -22.75 6.35 6.09
C TYR A 180 -22.65 7.23 7.35
#